data_AF-A0A524MBC1-F1
#
_entry.id   AF-A0A524MBC1-F1
#
_cell.length_a   1.000
_cell.length_b   1.000
_cell.length_c   1.000
_cell.angle_alpha   90.00
_cell.angle_beta   90.00
_cell.angle_gamma   90.00
#
_symmetry.space_group_name_H-M   'P 1'
#
loop_
_entity.id
_entity.type
_entity.pdbx_description
1 polymer ?
#
loop_
_entity_poly.entity_id
_entity_poly.type
_entity_poly.pdbx_seq_one_letter_code
_entity_poly.pdbx_strand_id
1 'polypeptide(L)'
;MSNDNSDNDRKERKKSSDMDELREVAEVLPQLFGALNDSIPKLISGLIGSVYSPESAGNMAKGIGQFYKNLVAEGIPEEVALDMTKKFVGALDFSKLISMVSDEASSKTTRKKKGRVSVDLDFKDEDEAFDEEFE
;
A
#
# COMPACT_ATOMS: atom_id res chain seq x y z
N MET A 1 29.23 -64.86 -9.42
CA MET A 1 28.40 -63.96 -8.59
C MET A 1 29.05 -62.58 -8.58
N SER A 2 28.81 -61.75 -9.60
CA SER A 2 29.34 -60.37 -9.60
C SER A 2 28.53 -59.52 -10.58
N ASN A 3 27.32 -59.09 -10.20
CA ASN A 3 26.63 -58.02 -10.95
C ASN A 3 25.45 -57.40 -10.18
N ASP A 4 25.65 -56.98 -8.93
CA ASP A 4 24.57 -56.31 -8.16
C ASP A 4 24.99 -54.97 -7.51
N ASN A 5 26.30 -54.66 -7.45
CA ASN A 5 26.76 -53.39 -6.84
C ASN A 5 26.77 -52.17 -7.81
N SER A 6 26.75 -52.38 -9.14
CA SER A 6 26.90 -51.28 -10.09
C SER A 6 25.67 -50.36 -10.20
N ASP A 7 24.47 -50.84 -9.87
CA ASP A 7 23.24 -50.04 -9.97
C ASP A 7 22.97 -49.22 -8.71
N ASN A 8 23.46 -49.66 -7.55
CA ASN A 8 23.30 -48.93 -6.30
C ASN A 8 24.21 -47.69 -6.25
N ASP A 9 25.46 -47.81 -6.70
CA ASP A 9 26.40 -46.68 -6.80
C ASP A 9 25.92 -45.56 -7.75
N ARG A 10 25.22 -45.92 -8.84
CA ARG A 10 24.64 -44.94 -9.77
C ARG A 10 23.42 -44.22 -9.18
N LYS A 11 22.61 -44.91 -8.38
CA LYS A 11 21.47 -44.30 -7.68
C LYS A 11 21.91 -43.37 -6.57
N GLU A 12 22.92 -43.74 -5.78
CA GLU A 12 23.45 -42.89 -4.71
C GLU A 12 24.09 -41.62 -5.25
N ARG A 13 24.87 -41.70 -6.34
CA ARG A 13 25.48 -40.52 -6.99
C ARG A 13 24.48 -39.54 -7.60
N LYS A 14 23.35 -40.05 -8.15
CA LYS A 14 22.26 -39.19 -8.63
C LYS A 14 21.49 -38.55 -7.48
N LYS A 15 21.29 -39.28 -6.39
CA LYS A 15 20.58 -38.76 -5.21
C LYS A 15 21.40 -37.70 -4.49
N SER A 16 22.73 -37.84 -4.45
CA SER A 16 23.62 -36.80 -3.91
C SER A 16 23.61 -35.54 -4.77
N SER A 17 23.64 -35.67 -6.11
CA SER A 17 23.58 -34.49 -6.98
C SER A 17 22.26 -33.73 -6.86
N ASP A 18 21.12 -34.42 -6.84
CA ASP A 18 19.81 -33.77 -6.68
C ASP A 18 19.68 -33.07 -5.31
N MET A 19 20.26 -33.64 -4.25
CA MET A 19 20.29 -33.00 -2.93
C MET A 19 21.18 -31.76 -2.90
N ASP A 20 22.29 -31.77 -3.63
CA ASP A 20 23.19 -30.62 -3.74
C ASP A 20 22.52 -29.48 -4.54
N GLU A 21 21.82 -29.79 -5.64
CA GLU A 21 21.04 -28.81 -6.41
C GLU A 21 19.91 -28.17 -5.58
N LEU A 22 19.17 -28.99 -4.81
CA LEU A 22 18.11 -28.48 -3.92
C LEU A 22 18.68 -27.61 -2.80
N ARG A 23 19.87 -27.92 -2.30
CA ARG A 23 20.55 -27.14 -1.27
C ARG A 23 21.00 -25.78 -1.79
N GLU A 24 21.54 -25.74 -3.01
CA GLU A 24 21.91 -24.49 -3.68
C GLU A 24 20.68 -23.58 -3.90
N VAL A 25 19.56 -24.15 -4.37
CA VAL A 25 18.30 -23.41 -4.52
C VAL A 25 17.78 -22.90 -3.17
N ALA A 26 17.86 -23.72 -2.11
CA ALA A 26 17.43 -23.33 -0.77
C ALA A 26 18.29 -22.22 -0.14
N GLU A 27 19.56 -22.11 -0.52
CA GLU A 27 20.46 -21.04 -0.07
C GLU A 27 20.20 -19.71 -0.78
N VAL A 28 19.79 -19.75 -2.06
CA VAL A 28 19.52 -18.55 -2.87
C VAL A 28 18.10 -18.01 -2.68
N LEU A 29 17.11 -18.88 -2.42
CA LEU A 29 15.70 -18.50 -2.25
C LEU A 29 15.49 -17.36 -1.22
N PRO A 30 16.04 -17.43 0.00
CA PRO A 30 15.83 -16.41 1.02
C PRO A 30 16.35 -15.04 0.61
N GLN A 31 17.45 -14.99 -0.16
CA GLN A 31 18.02 -13.75 -0.67
C GLN A 31 17.13 -13.14 -1.75
N LEU A 32 16.61 -13.97 -2.67
CA LEU A 32 15.65 -13.53 -3.69
C LEU A 32 14.35 -13.01 -3.05
N PHE A 33 13.79 -13.76 -2.10
CA PHE A 33 12.60 -13.33 -1.37
C PHE A 33 12.85 -12.08 -0.53
N GLY A 34 14.04 -11.93 0.08
CA GLY A 34 14.45 -10.72 0.77
C GLY A 34 14.49 -9.51 -0.17
N ALA A 35 15.15 -9.64 -1.33
CA ALA A 35 15.23 -8.57 -2.33
C ALA A 35 13.84 -8.17 -2.87
N LEU A 36 12.96 -9.14 -3.09
CA LEU A 36 11.57 -8.89 -3.50
C LEU A 36 10.77 -8.21 -2.40
N ASN A 37 10.90 -8.67 -1.15
CA ASN A 37 10.23 -8.08 0.01
C ASN A 37 10.67 -6.64 0.28
N ASP A 38 11.89 -6.25 -0.09
CA ASP A 38 12.35 -4.87 0.01
C ASP A 38 11.93 -4.01 -1.18
N SER A 39 11.81 -4.60 -2.37
CA SER A 39 11.51 -3.88 -3.61
C SER A 39 10.04 -3.58 -3.78
N ILE A 40 9.16 -4.53 -3.43
CA ILE A 40 7.70 -4.37 -3.59
C ILE A 40 7.16 -3.19 -2.76
N PRO A 41 7.49 -3.03 -1.46
CA PRO A 41 7.02 -1.89 -0.67
C PRO A 41 7.55 -0.56 -1.19
N LYS A 42 8.80 -0.51 -1.69
CA LYS A 42 9.39 0.72 -2.27
C LYS A 42 8.65 1.16 -3.53
N LEU A 43 8.30 0.22 -4.41
CA LEU A 43 7.52 0.50 -5.61
C LEU A 43 6.12 1.02 -5.27
N ILE A 44 5.44 0.34 -4.35
CA ILE A 44 4.11 0.77 -3.85
C ILE A 44 4.21 2.18 -3.27
N SER A 45 5.18 2.43 -2.38
CA SER A 45 5.40 3.74 -1.75
C SER A 45 5.74 4.83 -2.76
N GLY A 46 6.53 4.53 -3.79
CA GLY A 46 6.87 5.46 -4.87
C GLY A 46 5.67 5.83 -5.73
N LEU A 47 4.82 4.85 -6.09
CA LEU A 47 3.58 5.08 -6.81
C LEU A 47 2.59 5.91 -5.99
N ILE A 48 2.43 5.58 -4.70
CA ILE A 48 1.63 6.36 -3.76
C ILE A 48 2.17 7.80 -3.71
N GLY A 49 3.47 8.00 -3.51
CA GLY A 49 4.07 9.34 -3.48
C GLY A 49 3.84 10.13 -4.77
N SER A 50 3.83 9.45 -5.93
CA SER A 50 3.48 10.06 -7.22
C SER A 50 2.01 10.47 -7.31
N VAL A 51 1.10 9.69 -6.73
CA VAL A 51 -0.35 9.96 -6.69
C VAL A 51 -0.71 11.03 -5.64
N TYR A 52 0.06 11.12 -4.55
CA TYR A 52 -0.09 12.16 -3.52
C TYR A 52 0.81 13.39 -3.77
N SER A 53 1.37 13.55 -4.96
CA SER A 53 2.08 14.78 -5.31
C SER A 53 1.11 15.98 -5.22
N PRO A 54 1.60 17.20 -4.88
CA PRO A 54 0.75 18.39 -4.82
C PRO A 54 -0.06 18.62 -6.11
N GLU A 55 0.52 18.29 -7.26
CA GLU A 55 -0.13 18.37 -8.57
C GLU A 55 -1.26 17.35 -8.71
N SER A 56 -1.00 16.08 -8.40
CA SER A 56 -2.00 15.00 -8.46
C SER A 56 -3.14 15.25 -7.47
N ALA A 57 -2.82 15.69 -6.25
CA ALA A 57 -3.80 16.10 -5.25
C ALA A 57 -4.67 17.28 -5.71
N GLY A 58 -4.05 18.29 -6.34
CA GLY A 58 -4.78 19.43 -6.92
C GLY A 58 -5.73 19.03 -8.05
N ASN A 59 -5.27 18.16 -8.96
CA ASN A 59 -6.10 17.62 -10.04
C ASN A 59 -7.27 16.78 -9.50
N MET A 60 -7.02 15.95 -8.48
CA MET A 60 -8.04 15.16 -7.80
C MET A 60 -9.07 16.07 -7.11
N ALA A 61 -8.64 17.07 -6.35
CA ALA A 61 -9.53 18.02 -5.68
C ALA A 61 -10.40 18.78 -6.69
N LYS A 62 -9.83 19.20 -7.82
CA LYS A 62 -10.57 19.84 -8.92
C LYS A 62 -11.64 18.90 -9.50
N GLY A 63 -11.30 17.64 -9.72
CA GLY A 63 -12.23 16.61 -10.19
C GLY A 63 -13.37 16.34 -9.21
N ILE A 64 -13.07 16.24 -7.92
CA ILE A 64 -14.07 16.08 -6.85
C ILE A 64 -15.03 17.28 -6.82
N GLY A 65 -14.50 18.50 -6.90
CA GLY A 65 -15.32 19.71 -6.95
C GLY A 65 -16.20 19.78 -8.20
N GLN A 66 -15.68 19.37 -9.36
CA GLN A 66 -16.49 19.25 -10.58
C GLN A 66 -17.57 18.18 -10.47
N PHE A 67 -17.26 17.03 -9.89
CA PHE A 67 -18.22 15.97 -9.64
C PHE A 67 -19.39 16.47 -8.78
N TYR A 68 -19.12 17.11 -7.64
CA TYR A 68 -20.15 17.73 -6.80
C TYR A 68 -21.01 18.73 -7.58
N LYS A 69 -20.37 19.67 -8.30
CA LYS A 69 -21.08 20.69 -9.09
C LYS A 69 -21.98 20.06 -10.15
N ASN A 70 -21.54 19.00 -10.80
CA ASN A 70 -22.33 18.29 -11.81
C ASN A 70 -23.55 17.60 -11.18
N LEU A 71 -23.39 16.94 -10.02
CA LEU A 71 -24.51 16.33 -9.31
C LEU A 71 -25.60 17.37 -9.00
N VAL A 72 -25.21 18.54 -8.47
CA VAL A 72 -26.14 19.63 -8.19
C VAL A 72 -26.79 20.15 -9.48
N ALA A 73 -26.01 20.32 -10.55
CA ALA A 73 -26.51 20.76 -11.85
C ALA A 73 -27.50 19.77 -12.49
N GLU A 74 -27.35 18.47 -12.23
CA GLU A 74 -28.27 17.41 -12.66
C GLU A 74 -29.55 17.33 -11.81
N GLY A 75 -29.70 18.22 -10.82
CA GLY A 75 -30.89 18.32 -9.99
C GLY A 75 -30.85 17.44 -8.74
N ILE A 76 -29.69 16.90 -8.39
CA ILE A 76 -29.52 16.18 -7.12
C ILE A 76 -29.45 17.23 -5.99
N PRO A 77 -30.27 17.08 -4.92
CA PRO A 77 -30.23 17.99 -3.78
C PRO A 77 -28.83 18.11 -3.19
N GLU A 78 -28.44 19.32 -2.77
CA GLU A 78 -27.07 19.60 -2.29
C GLU A 78 -26.59 18.65 -1.19
N GLU A 79 -27.45 18.33 -0.22
CA GLU A 79 -27.12 17.38 0.85
C GLU A 79 -26.79 15.98 0.33
N VAL A 80 -27.55 15.52 -0.67
CA VAL A 80 -27.36 14.20 -1.29
C VAL A 80 -26.12 14.21 -2.17
N ALA A 81 -25.90 15.27 -2.96
CA ALA A 81 -24.72 15.44 -3.78
C ALA A 81 -23.44 15.49 -2.93
N LEU A 82 -23.49 16.18 -1.79
CA LEU A 82 -22.39 16.26 -0.84
C LEU A 82 -22.10 14.89 -0.20
N ASP A 83 -23.13 14.15 0.19
CA ASP A 83 -22.98 12.79 0.73
C ASP A 83 -22.39 11.82 -0.31
N MET A 84 -22.88 11.85 -1.56
CA MET A 84 -22.32 11.04 -2.65
C MET A 84 -20.85 11.39 -2.90
N THR A 85 -20.51 12.68 -2.89
CA THR A 85 -19.14 13.15 -3.04
C THR A 85 -18.25 12.68 -1.89
N LYS A 86 -18.71 12.81 -0.63
CA LYS A 86 -17.98 12.31 0.55
C LYS A 86 -17.72 10.80 0.48
N LYS A 87 -18.73 10.03 0.05
CA LYS A 87 -18.59 8.56 -0.15
C LYS A 87 -17.60 8.24 -1.27
N PHE A 88 -17.65 8.97 -2.38
CA PHE A 88 -16.71 8.82 -3.48
C PHE A 88 -15.26 9.12 -3.04
N VAL A 89 -15.02 10.24 -2.36
CA VAL A 89 -13.71 10.59 -1.82
C VAL A 89 -13.22 9.55 -0.81
N GLY A 90 -14.10 9.09 0.09
CA GLY A 90 -13.77 8.04 1.05
C GLY A 90 -13.40 6.70 0.40
N ALA A 91 -13.95 6.39 -0.78
CA ALA A 91 -13.56 5.20 -1.55
C ALA A 91 -12.20 5.35 -2.24
N LEU A 92 -11.76 6.58 -2.51
CA LEU A 92 -10.45 6.90 -3.09
C LEU A 92 -9.35 7.08 -2.02
N ASP A 93 -9.66 6.89 -0.74
CA ASP A 93 -8.67 7.01 0.33
C ASP A 93 -7.70 5.82 0.34
N PHE A 94 -6.63 5.95 -0.44
CA PHE A 94 -5.53 4.98 -0.49
C PHE A 94 -4.75 4.91 0.84
N SER A 95 -4.86 5.93 1.71
CA SER A 95 -4.24 5.93 3.04
C SER A 95 -4.74 4.77 3.90
N LYS A 96 -6.04 4.44 3.79
CA LYS A 96 -6.65 3.30 4.46
C LYS A 96 -6.10 1.94 3.98
N LEU A 97 -5.74 1.83 2.70
CA LEU A 97 -5.14 0.63 2.15
C LEU A 97 -3.69 0.48 2.62
N ILE A 98 -2.96 1.58 2.66
CA ILE A 98 -1.58 1.65 3.15
C ILE A 98 -1.50 1.31 4.63
N SER A 99 -2.41 1.85 5.45
CA SER A 99 -2.45 1.53 6.88
C SER A 99 -2.75 0.07 7.12
N MET A 100 -3.65 -0.55 6.33
CA MET A 100 -3.96 -1.98 6.45
C MET A 100 -2.76 -2.88 6.11
N VAL A 101 -2.03 -2.56 5.03
CA VAL A 101 -0.78 -3.27 4.66
C VAL A 101 0.32 -3.04 5.70
N SER A 102 0.44 -1.82 6.22
CA SER A 102 1.45 -1.47 7.23
C SER A 102 1.16 -2.12 8.57
N ASP A 103 -0.11 -2.22 8.96
CA ASP A 103 -0.56 -2.87 10.19
C ASP A 103 -0.35 -4.39 10.13
N GLU A 104 -0.61 -5.00 8.96
CA GLU A 104 -0.40 -6.42 8.75
C GLU A 104 1.09 -6.80 8.71
N ALA A 105 1.92 -5.97 8.07
CA ALA A 105 3.39 -6.10 8.11
C ALA A 105 3.97 -5.87 9.53
N SER A 106 3.29 -5.10 10.38
CA SER A 106 3.68 -4.82 11.77
C SER A 106 3.32 -5.96 12.75
N SER A 107 2.41 -6.87 12.38
CA SER A 107 1.83 -7.86 13.30
C SER A 107 2.77 -8.97 13.82
N LYS A 108 4.03 -9.07 13.36
CA LYS A 108 4.98 -10.12 13.79
C LYS A 108 6.23 -9.68 14.57
N THR A 109 6.38 -8.42 14.95
CA THR A 109 7.55 -7.99 15.75
C THR A 109 7.14 -7.31 17.05
N THR A 110 7.05 -8.12 18.11
CA THR A 110 7.26 -7.77 19.53
C THR A 110 6.43 -6.65 20.16
N ARG A 111 5.71 -7.01 21.23
CA ARG A 111 5.33 -6.12 22.35
C ARG A 111 6.50 -5.21 22.76
N LYS A 112 6.48 -3.90 22.47
CA LYS A 112 6.90 -2.84 23.40
C LYS A 112 6.59 -1.41 22.92
N LYS A 113 5.99 -0.65 23.84
CA LYS A 113 5.92 0.81 23.94
C LYS A 113 5.04 1.57 22.93
N LYS A 114 3.76 1.65 23.30
CA LYS A 114 3.00 2.89 23.54
C LYS A 114 3.84 4.17 23.39
N GLY A 115 3.75 4.79 22.22
CA GLY A 115 4.05 6.19 21.97
C GLY A 115 2.92 6.71 21.10
N ARG A 116 1.94 7.40 21.71
CA ARG A 116 0.93 8.14 20.96
C ARG A 116 1.70 9.22 20.22
N VAL A 117 1.84 9.10 18.91
CA VAL A 117 2.16 10.26 18.08
C VAL A 117 0.88 11.09 18.10
N SER A 118 0.82 12.10 18.97
CA SER A 118 -0.09 13.21 18.75
C SER A 118 0.40 13.88 17.47
N VAL A 119 -0.33 13.67 16.39
CA VAL A 119 -0.26 14.61 15.27
C VAL A 119 -1.08 15.79 15.76
N ASP A 120 -0.42 16.73 16.42
CA ASP A 120 -0.96 18.05 16.71
C ASP A 120 -1.13 18.75 15.36
N LEU A 121 -2.25 18.46 14.69
CA LEU A 121 -2.80 19.33 13.66
C LEU A 121 -3.42 20.49 14.42
N ASP A 122 -2.59 21.49 14.76
CA ASP A 122 -3.05 22.84 15.06
C ASP A 122 -3.73 23.39 13.80
N PHE A 123 -4.98 22.99 13.56
CA PHE A 123 -5.94 23.83 12.86
C PHE A 123 -6.16 25.02 13.78
N LYS A 124 -5.36 26.07 13.59
CA LYS A 124 -5.78 27.40 14.03
C LYS A 124 -7.01 27.73 13.19
N ASP A 125 -8.15 27.69 13.87
CA ASP A 125 -9.37 28.37 13.47
C ASP A 125 -9.03 29.84 13.22
N GLU A 126 -8.63 30.17 11.99
CA GLU A 126 -8.74 31.53 11.48
C GLU A 126 -10.18 31.69 11.03
N ASP A 127 -11.03 31.99 12.01
CA ASP A 127 -12.30 32.69 11.83
C ASP A 127 -11.99 34.08 11.24
N GLU A 128 -11.69 34.15 9.94
CA GLU A 128 -11.83 35.39 9.19
C GLU A 128 -13.24 35.45 8.63
N ALA A 129 -14.06 36.20 9.38
CA ALA A 129 -15.41 36.58 9.05
C ALA A 129 -15.52 37.05 7.59
N PHE A 130 -16.35 36.34 6.85
CA PHE A 130 -16.91 36.75 5.58
C PHE A 130 -17.85 37.94 5.84
N ASP A 131 -17.32 39.16 5.84
CA ASP A 131 -18.15 40.36 5.75
C ASP A 131 -18.48 40.61 4.29
N GLU A 132 -19.72 40.25 3.95
CA GLU A 132 -20.47 40.84 2.85
C GLU A 132 -20.43 42.37 2.96
N GLU A 133 -19.91 43.05 1.95
CA GLU A 133 -20.43 44.36 1.60
C GLU A 133 -20.65 44.43 0.09
N PHE A 134 -21.93 44.34 -0.24
CA PHE A 134 -22.54 44.68 -1.52
C PHE A 134 -22.34 46.19 -1.78
N GLU A 135 -21.76 46.55 -2.93
CA GLU A 135 -22.21 47.67 -3.78
C GLU A 135 -21.69 47.54 -5.22
#